data_AF-A0A267HU12-F1
#
_entry.id   AF-A0A267HU12-F1
#
_cell.length_a   1.000
_cell.length_b   1.000
_cell.length_c   1.000
_cell.angle_alpha   90.00
_cell.angle_beta   90.00
_cell.angle_gamma   90.00
#
_symmetry.space_group_name_H-M   'P 1'
#
loop_
_entity.id
_entity.type
_entity.pdbx_description
1 polymer ?
#
loop_
_entity_poly.entity_id
_entity_poly.type
_entity_poly.pdbx_seq_one_letter_code
_entity_poly.pdbx_strand_id
1 'polypeptide(L)'
;MKLRRDILGVVLAFMSAGFVATGLNADAYQAVYDTQVKQEQKVQQAINSEFITSQDKKDLQQTVTNFTKIKNRENRSGLKEKINQQEKLLHKVNLRLVKKEAKVAAQEYQLVTADLTELNEKSQEPFITADDEAKVTALTNELAEITSPQKVKPVRTLASKTEKLATEMKANQAEMLEFVANLKEDNKIASDLQKHKFLTKNDKTELANLQKENEKYFLDADDLLVLKSHYDSSKSKVTTLKSRATATEQDFKENEKVVRELIKATNELLSKGDLNSDEKTELKQIRSVLNDALGLKNYQPGDLANNYTTLKTSYDNSYKVSSERQEKAKRLAAEAAARKKAAELKAAKEAQEKAERQKEAQAQTVANTPSNNETPTPIQTSAGWYQAPNGYKFLKVESGKTYGQVKNPGNFSLITVAQAANYTPGHGNGSAKQ
;
A
#
# COMPACT_ATOMS: atom_id res chain seq x y z
N MET A 1 -43.56 -30.78 -35.36
CA MET A 1 -44.87 -30.58 -34.68
C MET A 1 -45.95 -30.08 -35.66
N LYS A 2 -46.46 -30.93 -36.57
CA LYS A 2 -47.59 -30.62 -37.47
C LYS A 2 -48.49 -31.83 -37.76
N LEU A 3 -48.72 -32.67 -36.75
CA LEU A 3 -49.61 -33.86 -36.86
C LEU A 3 -50.59 -34.01 -35.69
N ARG A 4 -50.71 -32.98 -34.83
CA ARG A 4 -51.58 -33.00 -33.62
C ARG A 4 -52.90 -32.23 -33.80
N ARG A 5 -53.23 -31.72 -35.00
CA ARG A 5 -54.44 -30.89 -35.20
C ARG A 5 -55.59 -31.58 -35.96
N ASP A 6 -55.36 -32.67 -36.69
CA ASP A 6 -56.38 -33.21 -37.62
C ASP A 6 -57.17 -34.43 -37.13
N ILE A 7 -57.08 -34.81 -35.85
CA ILE A 7 -57.85 -35.96 -35.30
C ILE A 7 -58.89 -35.52 -34.24
N LEU A 8 -59.00 -34.23 -33.95
CA LEU A 8 -59.96 -33.67 -32.97
C LEU A 8 -61.36 -33.36 -33.56
N GLY A 9 -61.60 -33.66 -34.84
CA GLY A 9 -62.81 -33.26 -35.57
C GLY A 9 -63.90 -34.31 -35.75
N VAL A 10 -63.78 -35.53 -35.19
CA VAL A 10 -64.81 -36.56 -35.33
C VAL A 10 -65.14 -37.14 -33.95
N VAL A 11 -66.43 -37.18 -33.63
CA VAL A 11 -67.08 -37.77 -32.43
C VAL A 11 -67.34 -36.84 -31.23
N LEU A 12 -67.79 -35.60 -31.46
CA LEU A 12 -68.58 -34.86 -30.46
C LEU A 12 -69.83 -34.25 -31.12
N ALA A 13 -70.64 -35.11 -31.74
CA ALA A 13 -71.93 -34.76 -32.33
C ALA A 13 -73.06 -35.49 -31.59
N PHE A 14 -73.33 -35.04 -30.37
CA PHE A 14 -74.55 -35.41 -29.64
C PHE A 14 -75.06 -34.19 -28.87
N MET A 15 -75.67 -33.26 -29.58
CA MET A 15 -76.75 -32.47 -29.00
C MET A 15 -77.93 -32.47 -29.98
N SER A 16 -79.10 -32.72 -29.43
CA SER A 16 -80.44 -32.49 -29.99
C SER A 16 -80.83 -33.22 -31.29
N ALA A 17 -81.53 -34.34 -31.14
CA ALA A 17 -82.76 -34.63 -31.90
C ALA A 17 -83.52 -35.77 -31.20
N GLY A 18 -84.60 -35.43 -30.51
CA GLY A 18 -85.53 -36.40 -29.92
C GLY A 18 -86.57 -36.86 -30.94
N PHE A 19 -87.12 -38.06 -30.74
CA PHE A 19 -88.50 -38.40 -31.09
C PHE A 19 -88.99 -39.63 -30.28
N VAL A 20 -89.96 -39.35 -29.40
CA VAL A 20 -91.14 -40.11 -28.95
C VAL A 20 -91.04 -41.64 -28.75
N ALA A 21 -91.05 -42.05 -27.48
CA ALA A 21 -91.72 -43.26 -27.01
C ALA A 21 -92.49 -42.92 -25.71
N THR A 22 -93.70 -43.46 -25.56
CA THR A 22 -94.64 -43.27 -24.43
C THR A 22 -93.96 -43.07 -23.06
N GLY A 23 -94.45 -42.13 -22.25
CA GLY A 23 -93.74 -41.43 -21.15
C GLY A 23 -93.07 -42.23 -20.01
N LEU A 24 -93.11 -43.57 -20.00
CA LEU A 24 -92.27 -44.41 -19.13
C LEU A 24 -91.05 -45.01 -19.85
N ASN A 25 -91.06 -45.05 -21.19
CA ASN A 25 -89.97 -45.57 -22.01
C ASN A 25 -88.98 -44.48 -22.44
N ALA A 26 -89.41 -43.25 -22.74
CA ALA A 26 -88.50 -42.16 -23.12
C ALA A 26 -87.45 -41.86 -22.02
N ASP A 27 -87.89 -41.68 -20.77
CA ASP A 27 -86.99 -41.43 -19.63
C ASP A 27 -86.00 -42.58 -19.42
N ALA A 28 -86.44 -43.82 -19.64
CA ALA A 28 -85.60 -44.99 -19.49
C ALA A 28 -84.56 -45.16 -20.62
N TYR A 29 -84.83 -44.66 -21.82
CA TYR A 29 -83.84 -44.56 -22.90
C TYR A 29 -82.89 -43.37 -22.69
N GLN A 30 -83.41 -42.24 -22.19
CA GLN A 30 -82.59 -41.08 -21.84
C GLN A 30 -81.51 -41.44 -20.81
N ALA A 31 -81.87 -42.19 -19.76
CA ALA A 31 -80.90 -42.66 -18.77
C ALA A 31 -79.78 -43.55 -19.37
N VAL A 32 -80.09 -44.33 -20.41
CA VAL A 32 -79.09 -45.13 -21.14
C VAL A 32 -78.15 -44.23 -21.94
N TYR A 33 -78.68 -43.20 -22.61
CA TYR A 33 -77.85 -42.23 -23.33
C TYR A 33 -76.99 -41.38 -22.40
N ASP A 34 -77.51 -40.92 -21.26
CA ASP A 34 -76.73 -40.18 -20.26
C ASP A 34 -75.59 -41.04 -19.69
N THR A 35 -75.84 -42.33 -19.48
CA THR A 35 -74.81 -43.30 -19.09
C THR A 35 -73.75 -43.45 -20.17
N GLN A 36 -74.16 -43.56 -21.43
CA GLN A 36 -73.24 -43.62 -22.56
C GLN A 36 -72.38 -42.35 -22.66
N VAL A 37 -72.94 -41.15 -22.49
CA VAL A 37 -72.18 -39.90 -22.55
C VAL A 37 -71.07 -39.87 -21.48
N LYS A 38 -71.41 -40.26 -20.24
CA LYS A 38 -70.41 -40.39 -19.16
C LYS A 38 -69.35 -41.43 -19.49
N GLN A 39 -69.74 -42.52 -20.14
CA GLN A 39 -68.81 -43.58 -20.53
C GLN A 39 -67.88 -43.14 -21.66
N GLU A 40 -68.39 -42.42 -22.66
CA GLU A 40 -67.60 -41.84 -23.75
C GLU A 40 -66.57 -40.83 -23.23
N GLN A 41 -66.92 -40.02 -22.22
CA GLN A 41 -65.96 -39.14 -21.55
C GLN A 41 -64.79 -39.92 -20.93
N LYS A 42 -65.07 -41.02 -20.22
CA LYS A 42 -64.02 -41.87 -19.64
C LYS A 42 -63.20 -42.58 -20.72
N VAL A 43 -63.83 -43.03 -21.80
CA VAL A 43 -63.14 -43.59 -22.96
C VAL A 43 -62.21 -42.56 -23.60
N GLN A 44 -62.65 -41.32 -23.75
CA GLN A 44 -61.84 -40.24 -24.29
C GLN A 44 -60.62 -39.92 -23.41
N GLN A 45 -60.79 -39.93 -22.08
CA GLN A 45 -59.68 -39.80 -21.13
C GLN A 45 -58.64 -40.91 -21.32
N ALA A 46 -59.07 -42.17 -21.44
CA ALA A 46 -58.17 -43.31 -21.68
C ALA A 46 -57.47 -43.21 -23.05
N ILE A 47 -58.17 -42.79 -24.10
CA ILE A 47 -57.61 -42.59 -25.44
C ILE A 47 -56.57 -41.46 -25.46
N ASN A 48 -56.76 -40.42 -24.63
CA ASN A 48 -55.84 -39.29 -24.53
C ASN A 48 -54.63 -39.57 -23.62
N SER A 49 -54.59 -40.71 -22.93
CA SER A 49 -53.46 -41.11 -22.10
C SER A 49 -52.21 -41.33 -22.96
N GLU A 50 -51.04 -40.86 -22.51
CA GLU A 50 -49.77 -41.11 -23.19
C GLU A 50 -49.38 -42.61 -23.23
N PHE A 51 -49.99 -43.43 -22.37
CA PHE A 51 -49.68 -44.85 -22.24
C PHE A 51 -50.58 -45.76 -23.09
N ILE A 52 -51.58 -45.23 -23.79
CA ILE A 52 -52.52 -46.01 -24.61
C ILE A 52 -51.79 -46.74 -25.74
N THR A 53 -52.11 -48.03 -25.98
CA THR A 53 -51.63 -48.71 -27.19
C THR A 53 -52.45 -48.29 -28.40
N SER A 54 -51.88 -48.37 -29.60
CA SER A 54 -52.64 -48.18 -30.84
C SER A 54 -53.83 -49.15 -30.95
N GLN A 55 -53.67 -50.38 -30.47
CA GLN A 55 -54.73 -51.39 -30.47
C GLN A 55 -55.87 -51.02 -29.51
N ASP A 56 -55.56 -50.66 -28.27
CA ASP A 56 -56.59 -50.29 -27.28
C ASP A 56 -57.34 -49.02 -27.67
N LYS A 57 -56.62 -48.06 -28.27
CA LYS A 57 -57.23 -46.87 -28.85
C LYS A 57 -58.24 -47.25 -29.94
N LYS A 58 -57.85 -48.12 -30.88
CA LYS A 58 -58.73 -48.58 -31.97
C LYS A 58 -59.94 -49.34 -31.43
N ASP A 59 -59.75 -50.26 -30.48
CA ASP A 59 -60.83 -51.07 -29.91
C ASP A 59 -61.83 -50.19 -29.16
N LEU A 60 -61.35 -49.23 -28.36
CA LEU A 60 -62.21 -48.27 -27.67
C LEU A 60 -62.98 -47.37 -28.66
N GLN A 61 -62.33 -46.81 -29.68
CA GLN A 61 -62.99 -46.01 -30.73
C GLN A 61 -64.06 -46.82 -31.48
N GLN A 62 -63.78 -48.11 -31.73
CA GLN A 62 -64.74 -49.01 -32.36
C GLN A 62 -65.98 -49.23 -31.49
N THR A 63 -65.83 -49.35 -30.16
CA THR A 63 -67.01 -49.48 -29.26
C THR A 63 -67.91 -48.24 -29.29
N VAL A 64 -67.33 -47.03 -29.29
CA VAL A 64 -68.08 -45.76 -29.42
C VAL A 64 -68.80 -45.69 -30.77
N THR A 65 -68.09 -46.03 -31.85
CA THR A 65 -68.63 -46.04 -33.22
C THR A 65 -69.77 -47.06 -33.35
N ASN A 66 -69.61 -48.26 -32.78
CA ASN A 66 -70.62 -49.30 -32.80
C ASN A 66 -71.88 -48.88 -32.05
N PHE A 67 -71.75 -48.29 -30.84
CA PHE A 67 -72.88 -47.75 -30.10
C PHE A 67 -73.63 -46.68 -30.93
N THR A 68 -72.88 -45.75 -31.53
CA THR A 68 -73.46 -44.68 -32.38
C THR A 68 -74.26 -45.23 -33.56
N LYS A 69 -73.82 -46.35 -34.17
CA LYS A 69 -74.52 -46.98 -35.31
C LYS A 69 -75.83 -47.67 -34.93
N ILE A 70 -75.91 -48.21 -33.70
CA ILE A 70 -77.05 -49.03 -33.26
C ILE A 70 -78.03 -48.28 -32.33
N LYS A 71 -77.65 -47.09 -31.83
CA LYS A 71 -78.42 -46.31 -30.85
C LYS A 71 -79.90 -46.07 -31.19
N ASN A 72 -80.23 -46.02 -32.48
CA ASN A 72 -81.59 -45.76 -33.01
C ASN A 72 -82.32 -47.03 -33.46
N ARG A 73 -81.67 -48.20 -33.41
CA ARG A 73 -82.17 -49.47 -33.96
C ARG A 73 -82.31 -50.57 -32.90
N GLU A 74 -81.53 -50.49 -31.83
CA GLU A 74 -81.46 -51.50 -30.78
C GLU A 74 -82.44 -51.21 -29.64
N ASN A 75 -82.91 -52.25 -28.96
CA ASN A 75 -83.74 -52.08 -27.77
C ASN A 75 -82.91 -51.66 -26.54
N ARG A 76 -83.57 -51.18 -25.48
CA ARG A 76 -82.91 -50.73 -24.23
C ARG A 76 -81.95 -51.77 -23.63
N SER A 77 -82.29 -53.06 -23.71
CA SER A 77 -81.44 -54.14 -23.18
C SER A 77 -80.16 -54.30 -23.99
N GLY A 78 -80.26 -54.29 -25.33
CA GLY A 78 -79.10 -54.37 -26.22
C GLY A 78 -78.19 -53.15 -26.12
N LEU A 79 -78.74 -51.94 -25.96
CA LEU A 79 -77.94 -50.74 -25.69
C LEU A 79 -77.19 -50.83 -24.36
N LYS A 80 -77.85 -51.29 -23.29
CA LYS A 80 -77.20 -51.54 -22.00
C LYS A 80 -76.11 -52.61 -22.10
N GLU A 81 -76.32 -53.67 -22.87
CA GLU A 81 -75.30 -54.68 -23.09
C GLU A 81 -74.05 -54.09 -23.76
N LYS A 82 -74.23 -53.19 -24.72
CA LYS A 82 -73.13 -52.53 -25.44
C LYS A 82 -72.36 -51.57 -24.55
N ILE A 83 -73.06 -50.81 -23.69
CA ILE A 83 -72.43 -50.02 -22.62
C ILE A 83 -71.61 -50.93 -21.71
N ASN A 84 -72.17 -52.05 -21.24
CA ASN A 84 -71.47 -53.01 -20.39
C ASN A 84 -70.22 -53.63 -21.07
N GLN A 85 -70.30 -53.92 -22.38
CA GLN A 85 -69.16 -54.40 -23.17
C GLN A 85 -68.06 -53.34 -23.24
N GLN A 86 -68.43 -52.08 -23.48
CA GLN A 86 -67.51 -50.94 -23.49
C GLN A 86 -66.89 -50.71 -22.11
N GLU A 87 -67.66 -50.82 -21.02
CA GLU A 87 -67.18 -50.72 -19.64
C GLU A 87 -66.16 -51.80 -19.31
N LYS A 88 -66.44 -53.07 -19.66
CA LYS A 88 -65.49 -54.18 -19.47
C LYS A 88 -64.20 -53.97 -20.24
N LEU A 89 -64.28 -53.49 -21.49
CA LEU A 89 -63.10 -53.17 -22.28
C LEU A 89 -62.32 -52.01 -21.66
N LEU A 90 -62.99 -50.91 -21.31
CA LEU A 90 -62.37 -49.75 -20.68
C LEU A 90 -61.66 -50.12 -19.38
N HIS A 91 -62.26 -50.98 -18.55
CA HIS A 91 -61.62 -51.49 -17.34
C HIS A 91 -60.31 -52.24 -17.65
N LYS A 92 -60.33 -53.16 -18.63
CA LYS A 92 -59.11 -53.87 -19.08
C LYS A 92 -58.06 -52.93 -19.66
N VAL A 93 -58.48 -51.88 -20.38
CA VAL A 93 -57.57 -50.86 -20.90
C VAL A 93 -56.97 -50.06 -19.76
N ASN A 94 -57.76 -49.59 -18.80
CA ASN A 94 -57.26 -48.84 -17.63
C ASN A 94 -56.25 -49.64 -16.81
N LEU A 95 -56.48 -50.94 -16.59
CA LEU A 95 -55.50 -51.82 -15.94
C LEU A 95 -54.16 -51.89 -16.72
N ARG A 96 -54.22 -51.92 -18.06
CA ARG A 96 -53.03 -51.90 -18.91
C ARG A 96 -52.34 -50.54 -18.92
N LEU A 97 -53.10 -49.44 -18.90
CA LEU A 97 -52.55 -48.07 -18.79
C LEU A 97 -51.76 -47.93 -17.49
N VAL A 98 -52.33 -48.34 -16.35
CA VAL A 98 -51.65 -48.29 -15.04
C VAL A 98 -50.37 -49.12 -15.05
N LYS A 99 -50.41 -50.36 -15.56
CA LYS A 99 -49.21 -51.22 -15.65
C LYS A 99 -48.12 -50.62 -16.54
N LYS A 100 -48.50 -50.00 -17.66
CA LYS A 100 -47.55 -49.34 -18.56
C LYS A 100 -46.95 -48.09 -17.94
N GLU A 101 -47.78 -47.25 -17.33
CA GLU A 101 -47.31 -46.06 -16.61
C GLU A 101 -46.32 -46.44 -15.52
N ALA A 102 -46.62 -47.45 -14.70
CA ALA A 102 -45.72 -47.95 -13.67
C ALA A 102 -44.40 -48.47 -14.26
N LYS A 103 -44.44 -49.18 -15.40
CA LYS A 103 -43.22 -49.62 -16.10
C LYS A 103 -42.36 -48.45 -16.57
N VAL A 104 -42.97 -47.43 -17.17
CA VAL A 104 -42.26 -46.22 -17.62
C VAL A 104 -41.69 -45.48 -16.41
N ALA A 105 -42.48 -45.31 -15.34
CA ALA A 105 -42.05 -44.66 -14.12
C ALA A 105 -40.86 -45.38 -13.46
N ALA A 106 -40.85 -46.72 -13.45
CA ALA A 106 -39.72 -47.50 -12.96
C ALA A 106 -38.45 -47.33 -13.80
N GLN A 107 -38.59 -47.26 -15.13
CA GLN A 107 -37.46 -47.00 -16.03
C GLN A 107 -36.90 -45.58 -15.85
N GLU A 108 -37.77 -44.57 -15.83
CA GLU A 108 -37.38 -43.17 -15.60
C GLU A 108 -36.75 -43.00 -14.21
N TYR A 109 -37.25 -43.72 -13.18
CA TYR A 109 -36.69 -43.67 -11.83
C TYR A 109 -35.26 -44.20 -11.77
N GLN A 110 -34.94 -45.27 -12.52
CA GLN A 110 -33.58 -45.78 -12.62
C GLN A 110 -32.63 -44.76 -13.25
N LEU A 111 -33.08 -44.03 -14.27
CA LEU A 111 -32.27 -42.96 -14.88
C LEU A 111 -32.00 -41.83 -13.88
N VAL A 112 -33.05 -41.32 -13.21
CA VAL A 112 -32.88 -40.27 -12.19
C VAL A 112 -31.99 -40.72 -11.03
N THR A 113 -32.05 -42.01 -10.66
CA THR A 113 -31.16 -42.58 -9.63
C THR A 113 -29.69 -42.53 -10.08
N ALA A 114 -29.41 -42.87 -11.34
CA ALA A 114 -28.07 -42.78 -11.89
C ALA A 114 -27.59 -41.33 -11.95
N ASP A 115 -28.44 -40.41 -12.45
CA ASP A 115 -28.11 -38.99 -12.55
C ASP A 115 -27.82 -38.37 -11.18
N LEU A 116 -28.61 -38.70 -10.15
CA LEU A 116 -28.37 -38.23 -8.78
C LEU A 116 -27.11 -38.85 -8.15
N THR A 117 -26.76 -40.09 -8.52
CA THR A 117 -25.50 -40.70 -8.07
C THR A 117 -24.30 -39.96 -8.66
N GLU A 118 -24.32 -39.68 -9.96
CA GLU A 118 -23.26 -38.88 -10.61
C GLU A 118 -23.20 -37.46 -10.01
N LEU A 119 -24.35 -36.84 -9.77
CA LEU A 119 -24.40 -35.50 -9.19
C LEU A 119 -23.86 -35.48 -7.75
N ASN A 120 -24.10 -36.54 -6.98
CA ASN A 120 -23.54 -36.72 -5.64
C ASN A 120 -22.03 -36.89 -5.66
N GLU A 121 -21.48 -37.68 -6.59
CA GLU A 121 -20.03 -37.77 -6.78
C GLU A 121 -19.43 -36.40 -7.14
N LYS A 122 -20.04 -35.66 -8.06
CA LYS A 122 -19.61 -34.30 -8.42
C LYS A 122 -19.70 -33.33 -7.26
N SER A 123 -20.68 -33.47 -6.37
CA SER A 123 -20.84 -32.57 -5.23
C SER A 123 -19.67 -32.61 -4.24
N GLN A 124 -18.83 -33.64 -4.32
CA GLN A 124 -17.66 -33.85 -3.48
C GLN A 124 -16.36 -33.39 -4.15
N GLU A 125 -16.43 -32.89 -5.39
CA GLU A 125 -15.29 -32.28 -6.05
C GLU A 125 -14.97 -30.91 -5.43
N PRO A 126 -13.72 -30.43 -5.55
CA PRO A 126 -13.39 -29.06 -5.14
C PRO A 126 -14.20 -28.02 -5.90
N PHE A 127 -14.34 -26.84 -5.29
CA PHE A 127 -15.05 -25.70 -5.89
C PHE A 127 -16.55 -25.93 -6.12
N ILE A 128 -17.16 -26.79 -5.29
CA ILE A 128 -18.60 -26.95 -5.21
C ILE A 128 -19.10 -26.17 -4.00
N THR A 129 -20.23 -25.47 -4.15
CA THR A 129 -20.76 -24.70 -3.04
C THR A 129 -21.42 -25.59 -1.99
N ALA A 130 -21.34 -25.19 -0.71
CA ALA A 130 -22.04 -25.91 0.36
C ALA A 130 -23.56 -25.96 0.15
N ASP A 131 -24.14 -24.93 -0.50
CA ASP A 131 -25.56 -24.91 -0.88
C ASP A 131 -25.89 -25.94 -1.96
N ASP A 132 -25.00 -26.12 -2.94
CA ASP A 132 -25.15 -27.15 -3.96
C ASP A 132 -25.13 -28.56 -3.35
N GLU A 133 -24.19 -28.85 -2.45
CA GLU A 133 -24.12 -30.12 -1.73
C GLU A 133 -25.40 -30.40 -0.90
N ALA A 134 -25.91 -29.37 -0.21
CA ALA A 134 -27.15 -29.47 0.55
C ALA A 134 -28.37 -29.76 -0.36
N LYS A 135 -28.42 -29.13 -1.55
CA LYS A 135 -29.48 -29.40 -2.54
C LYS A 135 -29.40 -30.80 -3.11
N VAL A 136 -28.20 -31.33 -3.37
CA VAL A 136 -28.03 -32.73 -3.80
C VAL A 136 -28.55 -33.68 -2.74
N THR A 137 -28.21 -33.45 -1.47
CA THR A 137 -28.73 -34.24 -0.34
C THR A 137 -30.26 -34.19 -0.27
N ALA A 138 -30.86 -33.01 -0.47
CA ALA A 138 -32.32 -32.86 -0.50
C ALA A 138 -32.98 -33.66 -1.64
N LEU A 139 -32.41 -33.64 -2.85
CA LEU A 139 -32.93 -34.42 -3.98
C LEU A 139 -32.77 -35.92 -3.77
N THR A 140 -31.69 -36.36 -3.15
CA THR A 140 -31.48 -37.78 -2.76
C THR A 140 -32.53 -38.24 -1.76
N ASN A 141 -32.90 -37.38 -0.80
CA ASN A 141 -34.00 -37.67 0.13
C ASN A 141 -35.36 -37.72 -0.59
N GLU A 142 -35.65 -36.78 -1.52
CA GLU A 142 -36.85 -36.83 -2.35
C GLU A 142 -36.93 -38.12 -3.20
N LEU A 143 -35.80 -38.63 -3.71
CA LEU A 143 -35.73 -39.90 -4.44
C LEU A 143 -36.12 -41.09 -3.55
N ALA A 144 -35.68 -41.08 -2.30
CA ALA A 144 -35.96 -42.15 -1.34
C ALA A 144 -37.44 -42.21 -0.94
N GLU A 145 -38.15 -41.07 -0.96
CA GLU A 145 -39.59 -41.02 -0.71
C GLU A 145 -40.42 -41.65 -1.84
N ILE A 146 -39.88 -41.71 -3.07
CA ILE A 146 -40.53 -42.36 -4.22
C ILE A 146 -40.25 -43.87 -4.17
N THR A 147 -40.81 -44.57 -3.18
CA THR A 147 -40.71 -46.02 -3.11
C THR A 147 -41.65 -46.69 -4.13
N SER A 148 -41.13 -47.57 -5.00
CA SER A 148 -41.91 -48.32 -6.00
C SER A 148 -42.78 -47.45 -6.94
N PRO A 149 -42.16 -46.67 -7.84
CA PRO A 149 -42.85 -45.65 -8.64
C PRO A 149 -43.98 -46.24 -9.50
N GLN A 150 -45.22 -45.86 -9.19
CA GLN A 150 -46.41 -46.25 -9.96
C GLN A 150 -46.85 -45.19 -10.99
N LYS A 151 -46.32 -43.97 -10.87
CA LYS A 151 -46.72 -42.79 -11.63
C LYS A 151 -45.49 -42.05 -12.12
N VAL A 152 -45.52 -41.57 -13.37
CA VAL A 152 -44.37 -40.86 -13.97
C VAL A 152 -44.20 -39.44 -13.43
N LYS A 153 -45.28 -38.78 -13.01
CA LYS A 153 -45.24 -37.35 -12.67
C LYS A 153 -44.25 -37.00 -11.53
N PRO A 154 -44.22 -37.72 -10.40
CA PRO A 154 -43.23 -37.47 -9.35
C PRO A 154 -41.79 -37.69 -9.84
N VAL A 155 -41.56 -38.79 -10.58
CA VAL A 155 -40.23 -39.13 -11.14
C VAL A 155 -39.73 -38.04 -12.08
N ARG A 156 -40.57 -37.60 -13.02
CA ARG A 156 -40.21 -36.51 -13.96
C ARG A 156 -40.00 -35.18 -13.27
N THR A 157 -40.74 -34.89 -12.20
CA THR A 157 -40.55 -33.66 -11.42
C THR A 157 -39.17 -33.66 -10.76
N LEU A 158 -38.78 -34.80 -10.17
CA LEU A 158 -37.45 -34.98 -9.60
C LEU A 158 -36.36 -34.89 -10.68
N ALA A 159 -36.55 -35.56 -11.82
CA ALA A 159 -35.63 -35.49 -12.96
C ALA A 159 -35.34 -34.04 -13.39
N SER A 160 -36.38 -33.21 -13.54
CA SER A 160 -36.21 -31.80 -13.90
C SER A 160 -35.50 -30.98 -12.83
N LYS A 161 -35.70 -31.28 -11.55
CA LYS A 161 -34.94 -30.64 -10.46
C LYS A 161 -33.46 -31.04 -10.50
N THR A 162 -33.17 -32.32 -10.71
CA THR A 162 -31.81 -32.86 -10.84
C THR A 162 -31.06 -32.22 -12.01
N GLU A 163 -31.68 -32.16 -13.19
CA GLU A 163 -31.08 -31.54 -14.38
C GLU A 163 -30.79 -30.04 -14.17
N LYS A 164 -31.72 -29.33 -13.52
CA LYS A 164 -31.53 -27.92 -13.18
C LYS A 164 -30.35 -27.73 -12.23
N LEU A 165 -30.29 -28.52 -11.15
CA LEU A 165 -29.20 -28.44 -10.17
C LEU A 165 -27.85 -28.78 -10.80
N ALA A 166 -27.78 -29.81 -11.65
CA ALA A 166 -26.56 -30.17 -12.37
C ALA A 166 -26.03 -29.02 -13.25
N THR A 167 -26.94 -28.26 -13.87
CA THR A 167 -26.58 -27.08 -14.67
C THR A 167 -26.08 -25.93 -13.78
N GLU A 168 -26.75 -25.68 -12.66
CA GLU A 168 -26.36 -24.63 -11.69
C GLU A 168 -25.00 -24.94 -11.05
N MET A 169 -24.79 -26.16 -10.56
CA MET A 169 -23.51 -26.62 -9.98
C MET A 169 -22.35 -26.44 -10.95
N LYS A 170 -22.53 -26.82 -12.22
CA LYS A 170 -21.50 -26.67 -13.24
C LYS A 170 -21.16 -25.20 -13.50
N ALA A 171 -22.17 -24.32 -13.50
CA ALA A 171 -21.97 -22.89 -13.68
C ALA A 171 -21.22 -22.27 -12.48
N ASN A 172 -21.66 -22.61 -11.26
CA ASN A 172 -21.01 -22.16 -10.02
C ASN A 172 -19.55 -22.61 -9.96
N GLN A 173 -19.28 -23.89 -10.20
CA GLN A 173 -17.91 -24.45 -10.19
C GLN A 173 -17.01 -23.76 -11.22
N ALA A 174 -17.53 -23.51 -12.43
CA ALA A 174 -16.78 -22.79 -13.47
C ALA A 174 -16.43 -21.36 -13.04
N GLU A 175 -17.36 -20.65 -12.40
CA GLU A 175 -17.14 -19.29 -11.90
C GLU A 175 -16.12 -19.26 -10.75
N MET A 176 -16.21 -20.22 -9.81
CA MET A 176 -15.23 -20.36 -8.73
C MET A 176 -13.82 -20.65 -9.27
N LEU A 177 -13.70 -21.53 -10.26
CA LEU A 177 -12.43 -21.82 -10.93
C LEU A 177 -11.85 -20.58 -11.64
N GLU A 178 -12.70 -19.75 -12.26
CA GLU A 178 -12.28 -18.49 -12.85
C GLU A 178 -11.74 -17.51 -11.80
N PHE A 179 -12.44 -17.34 -10.67
CA PHE A 179 -11.94 -16.51 -9.58
C PHE A 179 -10.61 -17.02 -9.01
N VAL A 180 -10.45 -18.32 -8.85
CA VAL A 180 -9.19 -18.91 -8.38
C VAL A 180 -8.06 -18.69 -9.38
N ALA A 181 -8.31 -18.82 -10.68
CA ALA A 181 -7.32 -18.50 -11.71
C ALA A 181 -6.89 -17.02 -11.64
N ASN A 182 -7.84 -16.11 -11.43
CA ASN A 182 -7.56 -14.69 -11.26
C ASN A 182 -6.79 -14.39 -9.96
N LEU A 183 -7.11 -15.05 -8.84
CA LEU A 183 -6.34 -14.94 -7.59
C LEU A 183 -4.90 -15.43 -7.75
N LYS A 184 -4.65 -16.47 -8.55
CA LYS A 184 -3.31 -16.94 -8.88
C LYS A 184 -2.51 -15.90 -9.67
N GLU A 185 -3.15 -15.20 -10.62
CA GLU A 185 -2.51 -14.10 -11.35
C GLU A 185 -2.24 -12.89 -10.43
N ASP A 186 -3.19 -12.53 -9.56
CA ASP A 186 -2.98 -11.49 -8.54
C ASP A 186 -1.78 -11.82 -7.63
N ASN A 187 -1.62 -13.09 -7.22
CA ASN A 187 -0.47 -13.53 -6.43
C ASN A 187 0.87 -13.38 -7.15
N LYS A 188 0.88 -13.64 -8.46
CA LYS A 188 2.06 -13.43 -9.30
C LYS A 188 2.39 -11.95 -9.39
N ILE A 189 1.40 -11.09 -9.66
CA ILE A 189 1.61 -9.63 -9.68
C ILE A 189 2.08 -9.13 -8.32
N ALA A 190 1.49 -9.63 -7.22
CA ALA A 190 1.91 -9.28 -5.87
C ALA A 190 3.37 -9.68 -5.59
N SER A 191 3.80 -10.86 -6.07
CA SER A 191 5.19 -11.34 -5.94
C SER A 191 6.18 -10.43 -6.66
N ASP A 192 5.81 -9.97 -7.86
CA ASP A 192 6.63 -9.05 -8.63
C ASP A 192 6.67 -7.65 -7.98
N LEU A 193 5.53 -7.17 -7.47
CA LEU A 193 5.46 -5.90 -6.74
C LEU A 193 6.28 -5.91 -5.45
N GLN A 194 6.33 -7.00 -4.70
CA GLN A 194 7.17 -7.07 -3.48
C GLN A 194 8.65 -6.79 -3.72
N LYS A 195 9.14 -7.17 -4.91
CA LYS A 195 10.53 -6.94 -5.34
C LYS A 195 10.76 -5.50 -5.80
N HIS A 196 9.69 -4.73 -6.02
CA HIS A 196 9.78 -3.35 -6.49
C HIS A 196 10.48 -2.46 -5.45
N LYS A 197 11.41 -1.61 -5.91
CA LYS A 197 12.18 -0.71 -5.04
C LYS A 197 11.34 0.46 -4.51
N PHE A 198 10.31 0.87 -5.25
CA PHE A 198 9.48 2.05 -4.95
C PHE A 198 8.21 1.73 -4.16
N LEU A 199 8.26 0.68 -3.35
CA LEU A 199 7.23 0.33 -2.38
C LEU A 199 7.82 0.35 -0.98
N THR A 200 7.01 0.80 -0.02
CA THR A 200 7.42 0.86 1.38
C THR A 200 7.49 -0.55 1.98
N LYS A 201 8.13 -0.68 3.15
CA LYS A 201 8.15 -1.95 3.90
C LYS A 201 6.73 -2.45 4.26
N ASN A 202 5.82 -1.52 4.54
CA ASN A 202 4.43 -1.83 4.88
C ASN A 202 3.70 -2.39 3.65
N ASP A 203 3.83 -1.73 2.49
CA ASP A 203 3.23 -2.22 1.22
C ASP A 203 3.67 -3.66 0.91
N LYS A 204 4.97 -3.95 1.10
CA LYS A 204 5.52 -5.30 0.88
C LYS A 204 4.95 -6.33 1.84
N THR A 205 4.71 -5.94 3.09
CA THR A 205 4.08 -6.78 4.11
C THR A 205 2.61 -7.04 3.77
N GLU A 206 1.89 -6.02 3.31
CA GLU A 206 0.50 -6.16 2.85
C GLU A 206 0.40 -7.12 1.65
N LEU A 207 1.30 -7.03 0.68
CA LEU A 207 1.36 -7.97 -0.45
C LEU A 207 1.65 -9.40 0.02
N ALA A 208 2.53 -9.59 1.01
CA ALA A 208 2.84 -10.92 1.53
C ALA A 208 1.66 -11.55 2.26
N ASN A 209 0.90 -10.74 3.01
CA ASN A 209 -0.32 -11.20 3.65
C ASN A 209 -1.40 -11.50 2.61
N LEU A 210 -1.55 -10.65 1.59
CA LEU A 210 -2.49 -10.90 0.49
C LEU A 210 -2.22 -12.25 -0.18
N GLN A 211 -0.95 -12.55 -0.48
CA GLN A 211 -0.58 -13.81 -1.11
C GLN A 211 -1.00 -15.03 -0.30
N LYS A 212 -0.75 -15.00 1.01
CA LYS A 212 -1.15 -16.07 1.93
C LYS A 212 -2.66 -16.22 2.03
N GLU A 213 -3.40 -15.13 1.99
CA GLU A 213 -4.87 -15.17 2.02
C GLU A 213 -5.43 -15.77 0.72
N ASN A 214 -4.91 -15.35 -0.44
CA ASN A 214 -5.31 -15.88 -1.74
C ASN A 214 -5.00 -17.39 -1.86
N GLU A 215 -3.84 -17.83 -1.35
CA GLU A 215 -3.42 -19.24 -1.37
C GLU A 215 -4.40 -20.20 -0.70
N LYS A 216 -5.18 -19.72 0.29
CA LYS A 216 -6.19 -20.55 0.97
C LYS A 216 -7.26 -21.09 0.02
N TYR A 217 -7.51 -20.40 -1.09
CA TYR A 217 -8.56 -20.74 -2.06
C TYR A 217 -8.03 -21.50 -3.27
N PHE A 218 -6.72 -21.83 -3.35
CA PHE A 218 -6.13 -22.36 -4.58
C PHE A 218 -6.47 -23.81 -4.90
N LEU A 219 -6.84 -24.56 -3.86
CA LEU A 219 -7.14 -25.98 -3.94
C LEU A 219 -8.62 -26.27 -3.77
N ASP A 220 -9.33 -25.43 -3.01
CA ASP A 220 -10.75 -25.61 -2.73
C ASP A 220 -11.40 -24.30 -2.26
N ALA A 221 -12.71 -24.22 -2.44
CA ALA A 221 -13.59 -23.19 -1.90
C ALA A 221 -15.04 -23.68 -1.98
N ASP A 222 -15.87 -23.34 -1.00
CA ASP A 222 -17.25 -23.81 -0.88
C ASP A 222 -18.30 -22.68 -0.86
N ASP A 223 -17.85 -21.43 -1.00
CA ASP A 223 -18.72 -20.25 -1.04
C ASP A 223 -18.29 -19.31 -2.17
N LEU A 224 -19.12 -19.27 -3.23
CA LEU A 224 -18.92 -18.44 -4.40
C LEU A 224 -18.89 -16.94 -4.06
N LEU A 225 -19.75 -16.46 -3.15
CA LEU A 225 -19.85 -15.04 -2.80
C LEU A 225 -18.64 -14.59 -1.98
N VAL A 226 -18.19 -15.42 -1.02
CA VAL A 226 -16.98 -15.16 -0.23
C VAL A 226 -15.76 -15.13 -1.16
N LEU A 227 -15.63 -16.12 -2.04
CA LEU A 227 -14.53 -16.18 -3.01
C LEU A 227 -14.51 -14.96 -3.94
N LYS A 228 -15.68 -14.57 -4.48
CA LYS A 228 -15.82 -13.38 -5.31
C LYS A 228 -15.42 -12.12 -4.56
N SER A 229 -15.93 -11.93 -3.33
CA SER A 229 -15.59 -10.76 -2.51
C SER A 229 -14.10 -10.70 -2.19
N HIS A 230 -13.48 -11.86 -1.97
CA HIS A 230 -12.05 -11.96 -1.74
C HIS A 230 -11.24 -11.57 -2.98
N TYR A 231 -11.63 -12.08 -4.15
CA TYR A 231 -11.05 -11.67 -5.44
C TYR A 231 -11.17 -10.17 -5.69
N ASP A 232 -12.35 -9.59 -5.51
CA ASP A 232 -12.58 -8.14 -5.68
C ASP A 232 -11.64 -7.32 -4.77
N SER A 233 -11.45 -7.76 -3.51
CA SER A 233 -10.49 -7.14 -2.60
C SER A 233 -9.04 -7.34 -3.02
N SER A 234 -8.65 -8.52 -3.48
CA SER A 234 -7.29 -8.83 -3.95
C SER A 234 -6.91 -7.93 -5.12
N LYS A 235 -7.77 -7.90 -6.14
CA LYS A 235 -7.59 -7.10 -7.34
C LYS A 235 -7.47 -5.61 -7.03
N SER A 236 -8.31 -5.10 -6.13
CA SER A 236 -8.26 -3.71 -5.69
C SER A 236 -6.91 -3.39 -5.04
N LYS A 237 -6.44 -4.22 -4.10
CA LYS A 237 -5.14 -4.02 -3.43
C LYS A 237 -3.96 -4.05 -4.39
N VAL A 238 -3.90 -5.05 -5.27
CA VAL A 238 -2.83 -5.16 -6.28
C VAL A 238 -2.83 -3.94 -7.20
N THR A 239 -4.01 -3.50 -7.65
CA THR A 239 -4.14 -2.32 -8.53
C THR A 239 -3.69 -1.04 -7.84
N THR A 240 -4.12 -0.81 -6.59
CA THR A 240 -3.73 0.36 -5.80
C THR A 240 -2.23 0.39 -5.56
N LEU A 241 -1.62 -0.73 -5.16
CA LEU A 241 -0.19 -0.81 -4.87
C LEU A 241 0.65 -0.69 -6.14
N LYS A 242 0.18 -1.23 -7.26
CA LYS A 242 0.82 -1.02 -8.57
C LYS A 242 0.82 0.46 -8.96
N SER A 243 -0.32 1.14 -8.84
CA SER A 243 -0.42 2.57 -9.13
C SER A 243 0.47 3.40 -8.20
N ARG A 244 0.49 3.08 -6.90
CA ARG A 244 1.37 3.73 -5.92
C ARG A 244 2.85 3.54 -6.29
N ALA A 245 3.26 2.33 -6.64
CA ALA A 245 4.64 2.04 -7.06
C ALA A 245 5.07 2.91 -8.25
N THR A 246 4.21 3.03 -9.27
CA THR A 246 4.46 3.87 -10.45
C THR A 246 4.52 5.35 -10.11
N ALA A 247 3.61 5.85 -9.26
CA ALA A 247 3.61 7.25 -8.85
C ALA A 247 4.84 7.61 -8.00
N THR A 248 5.24 6.73 -7.07
CA THR A 248 6.48 6.86 -6.30
C THR A 248 7.71 6.85 -7.21
N GLU A 249 7.76 5.92 -8.18
CA GLU A 249 8.86 5.87 -9.15
C GLU A 249 9.01 7.19 -9.92
N GLN A 250 7.88 7.77 -10.35
CA GLN A 250 7.90 9.04 -11.06
C GLN A 250 8.38 10.20 -10.18
N ASP A 251 7.92 10.29 -8.93
CA ASP A 251 8.38 11.34 -8.00
C ASP A 251 9.90 11.24 -7.74
N PHE A 252 10.42 10.02 -7.56
CA PHE A 252 11.87 9.80 -7.43
C PHE A 252 12.63 10.16 -8.70
N LYS A 253 12.13 9.80 -9.88
CA LYS A 253 12.76 10.13 -11.16
C LYS A 253 12.90 11.64 -11.35
N GLU A 254 11.91 12.41 -10.93
CA GLU A 254 11.90 13.87 -11.06
C GLU A 254 12.73 14.56 -9.97
N ASN A 255 12.67 14.08 -8.73
CA ASN A 255 13.12 14.85 -7.57
C ASN A 255 14.36 14.30 -6.86
N GLU A 256 14.74 13.02 -7.04
CA GLU A 256 15.79 12.38 -6.24
C GLU A 256 17.13 13.12 -6.30
N LYS A 257 17.53 13.56 -7.50
CA LYS A 257 18.81 14.25 -7.70
C LYS A 257 18.85 15.58 -6.96
N VAL A 258 17.85 16.44 -7.18
CA VAL A 258 17.79 17.78 -6.58
C VAL A 258 17.62 17.71 -5.05
N VAL A 259 16.91 16.70 -4.56
CA VAL A 259 16.78 16.40 -3.14
C VAL A 259 18.13 16.05 -2.51
N ARG A 260 18.90 15.16 -3.14
CA ARG A 260 20.23 14.77 -2.64
C ARG A 260 21.21 15.95 -2.63
N GLU A 261 21.16 16.79 -3.66
CA GLU A 261 21.96 18.02 -3.74
C GLU A 261 21.58 19.02 -2.63
N LEU A 262 20.28 19.25 -2.39
CA LEU A 262 19.80 20.13 -1.33
C LEU A 262 20.17 19.62 0.08
N ILE A 263 20.09 18.31 0.32
CA ILE A 263 20.54 17.72 1.59
C ILE A 263 22.04 17.97 1.80
N LYS A 264 22.86 17.83 0.75
CA LYS A 264 24.29 18.12 0.81
C LYS A 264 24.54 19.60 1.14
N ALA A 265 23.89 20.51 0.42
CA ALA A 265 24.00 21.95 0.67
C ALA A 265 23.55 22.31 2.11
N THR A 266 22.47 21.70 2.59
CA THR A 266 21.98 21.88 3.96
C THR A 266 22.99 21.39 5.00
N ASN A 267 23.67 20.26 4.76
CA ASN A 267 24.74 19.77 5.64
C ASN A 267 25.93 20.73 5.68
N GLU A 268 26.30 21.33 4.55
CA GLU A 268 27.35 22.33 4.48
C GLU A 268 26.95 23.60 5.26
N LEU A 269 25.72 24.08 5.09
CA LEU A 269 25.21 25.23 5.85
C LEU A 269 25.13 24.93 7.36
N LEU A 270 24.68 23.75 7.76
CA LEU A 270 24.63 23.34 9.17
C LEU A 270 26.01 23.25 9.82
N SER A 271 27.06 22.96 9.05
CA SER A 271 28.43 22.80 9.56
C SER A 271 29.26 24.09 9.51
N LYS A 272 29.09 24.91 8.47
CA LYS A 272 29.90 26.11 8.22
C LYS A 272 29.13 27.42 8.34
N GLY A 273 27.80 27.38 8.42
CA GLY A 273 26.94 28.55 8.54
C GLY A 273 26.98 29.18 9.92
N ASP A 274 26.76 30.49 9.96
CA ASP A 274 26.57 31.26 11.18
C ASP A 274 25.08 31.24 11.59
N LEU A 275 24.65 30.05 12.02
CA LEU A 275 23.28 29.75 12.41
C LEU A 275 23.11 29.71 13.92
N ASN A 276 21.96 30.21 14.39
CA ASN A 276 21.53 30.08 15.78
C ASN A 276 20.98 28.67 16.10
N SER A 277 20.57 28.44 17.35
CA SER A 277 20.05 27.14 17.80
C SER A 277 18.78 26.71 17.07
N ASP A 278 17.89 27.66 16.80
CA ASP A 278 16.54 27.40 16.31
C ASP A 278 16.59 27.08 14.81
N GLU A 279 17.36 27.86 14.04
CA GLU A 279 17.65 27.61 12.63
C GLU A 279 18.33 26.24 12.44
N LYS A 280 19.29 25.89 13.31
CA LYS A 280 19.93 24.56 13.28
C LYS A 280 18.93 23.46 13.55
N THR A 281 18.00 23.68 14.48
CA THR A 281 16.99 22.68 14.87
C THR A 281 15.98 22.47 13.75
N GLU A 282 15.45 23.56 13.18
CA GLU A 282 14.51 23.55 12.07
C GLU A 282 15.10 22.83 10.85
N LEU A 283 16.29 23.26 10.38
CA LEU A 283 16.96 22.64 9.24
C LEU A 283 17.25 21.16 9.48
N LYS A 284 17.66 20.77 10.70
CA LYS A 284 17.90 19.35 11.03
C LYS A 284 16.62 18.54 10.98
N GLN A 285 15.51 19.05 11.50
CA GLN A 285 14.22 18.37 11.47
C GLN A 285 13.72 18.17 10.04
N ILE A 286 13.63 19.25 9.26
CA ILE A 286 13.11 19.17 7.88
C ILE A 286 14.02 18.29 7.01
N ARG A 287 15.35 18.43 7.14
CA ARG A 287 16.31 17.53 6.47
C ARG A 287 16.14 16.08 6.90
N SER A 288 15.79 15.80 8.16
CA SER A 288 15.51 14.43 8.62
C SER A 288 14.28 13.86 7.94
N VAL A 289 13.19 14.63 7.83
CA VAL A 289 11.96 14.22 7.13
C VAL A 289 12.27 13.92 5.66
N LEU A 290 13.06 14.76 4.99
CA LEU A 290 13.42 14.55 3.59
C LEU A 290 14.34 13.31 3.40
N ASN A 291 15.23 13.01 4.35
CA ASN A 291 16.00 11.76 4.34
C ASN A 291 15.11 10.53 4.57
N ASP A 292 14.14 10.62 5.48
CA ASP A 292 13.15 9.56 5.70
C ASP A 292 12.33 9.29 4.43
N ALA A 293 11.95 10.36 3.69
CA ALA A 293 11.28 10.25 2.40
C ALA A 293 12.14 9.57 1.33
N LEU A 294 13.43 9.92 1.21
CA LEU A 294 14.39 9.22 0.34
C LEU A 294 14.52 7.73 0.69
N GLY A 295 14.36 7.39 1.97
CA GLY A 295 14.36 6.01 2.47
C GLY A 295 13.02 5.29 2.36
N LEU A 296 12.00 5.90 1.75
CA LEU A 296 10.63 5.38 1.63
C LEU A 296 9.96 5.04 2.98
N LYS A 297 10.34 5.75 4.05
CA LYS A 297 9.76 5.53 5.38
C LYS A 297 8.43 6.25 5.49
N ASN A 298 7.34 5.49 5.62
CA ASN A 298 5.95 5.99 5.63
C ASN A 298 5.61 6.90 4.44
N TYR A 299 6.29 6.67 3.31
CA TYR A 299 6.25 7.54 2.15
C TYR A 299 4.92 7.44 1.38
N GLN A 300 4.40 8.59 0.95
CA GLN A 300 3.31 8.72 -0.01
C GLN A 300 3.82 9.36 -1.32
N PRO A 301 3.23 9.01 -2.48
CA PRO A 301 3.60 9.65 -3.74
C PRO A 301 3.51 11.18 -3.67
N GLY A 302 4.60 11.86 -4.06
CA GLY A 302 4.72 13.32 -4.01
C GLY A 302 5.41 13.86 -2.75
N ASP A 303 5.65 13.02 -1.73
CA ASP A 303 6.36 13.43 -0.52
C ASP A 303 7.78 13.94 -0.82
N LEU A 304 8.45 13.43 -1.87
CA LEU A 304 9.81 13.88 -2.19
C LEU A 304 9.78 15.34 -2.67
N ALA A 305 8.89 15.66 -3.62
CA ALA A 305 8.66 17.01 -4.11
C ALA A 305 8.22 17.99 -2.99
N ASN A 306 7.26 17.57 -2.15
CA ASN A 306 6.73 18.41 -1.07
C ASN A 306 7.79 18.73 -0.01
N ASN A 307 8.54 17.70 0.42
CA ASN A 307 9.60 17.87 1.41
C ASN A 307 10.81 18.62 0.82
N TYR A 308 11.07 18.49 -0.48
CA TYR A 308 12.07 19.29 -1.18
C TYR A 308 11.75 20.78 -1.08
N THR A 309 10.53 21.18 -1.47
CA THR A 309 10.09 22.58 -1.45
C THR A 309 10.20 23.15 -0.03
N THR A 310 9.75 22.38 0.97
CA THR A 310 9.83 22.78 2.38
C THR A 310 11.26 23.03 2.84
N LEU A 311 12.18 22.07 2.56
CA LEU A 311 13.58 22.24 2.92
C LEU A 311 14.23 23.38 2.15
N LYS A 312 13.89 23.56 0.86
CA LYS A 312 14.48 24.58 0.01
C LYS A 312 14.17 25.98 0.52
N THR A 313 12.92 26.23 0.92
CA THR A 313 12.52 27.50 1.53
C THR A 313 13.26 27.77 2.84
N SER A 314 13.32 26.79 3.75
CA SER A 314 14.03 26.95 5.03
C SER A 314 15.55 27.13 4.83
N TYR A 315 16.13 26.39 3.87
CA TYR A 315 17.53 26.52 3.47
C TYR A 315 17.84 27.91 2.92
N ASP A 316 17.07 28.41 1.94
CA ASP A 316 17.33 29.71 1.31
C ASP A 316 17.26 30.85 2.32
N ASN A 317 16.25 30.82 3.21
CA ASN A 317 16.10 31.78 4.30
C ASN A 317 17.30 31.74 5.26
N SER A 318 17.66 30.55 5.74
CA SER A 318 18.77 30.35 6.68
C SER A 318 20.11 30.70 6.05
N TYR A 319 20.31 30.36 4.77
CA TYR A 319 21.52 30.67 4.01
C TYR A 319 21.71 32.18 3.88
N LYS A 320 20.65 32.90 3.49
CA LYS A 320 20.67 34.36 3.38
C LYS A 320 21.03 35.02 4.71
N VAL A 321 20.32 34.65 5.79
CA VAL A 321 20.55 35.21 7.12
C VAL A 321 21.96 34.88 7.64
N SER A 322 22.42 33.65 7.47
CA SER A 322 23.79 33.25 7.81
C SER A 322 24.82 34.08 7.05
N SER A 323 24.65 34.26 5.74
CA SER A 323 25.56 35.05 4.91
C SER A 323 25.61 36.51 5.38
N GLU A 324 24.47 37.12 5.67
CA GLU A 324 24.38 38.49 6.18
C GLU A 324 25.11 38.64 7.54
N ARG A 325 24.97 37.66 8.45
CA ARG A 325 25.69 37.65 9.74
C ARG A 325 27.20 37.50 9.55
N GLN A 326 27.64 36.59 8.69
CA GLN A 326 29.05 36.39 8.38
C GLN A 326 29.68 37.64 7.77
N GLU A 327 28.99 38.31 6.85
CA GLU A 327 29.45 39.55 6.24
C GLU A 327 29.51 40.70 7.25
N LYS A 328 28.49 40.84 8.10
CA LYS A 328 28.50 41.79 9.21
C LYS A 328 29.67 41.53 10.17
N ALA A 329 29.93 40.27 10.52
CA ALA A 329 31.05 39.87 11.37
C ALA A 329 32.41 40.19 10.72
N LYS A 330 32.59 39.92 9.42
CA LYS A 330 33.79 40.29 8.66
C LYS A 330 34.00 41.81 8.65
N ARG A 331 32.94 42.59 8.42
CA ARG A 331 33.01 44.06 8.44
C ARG A 331 33.41 44.58 9.82
N LEU A 332 32.79 44.09 10.88
CA LEU A 332 33.12 44.46 12.27
C LEU A 332 34.56 44.05 12.64
N ALA A 333 35.03 42.89 12.19
CA ALA A 333 36.41 42.45 12.40
C ALA A 333 37.42 43.35 11.65
N ALA A 334 37.11 43.74 10.41
CA ALA A 334 37.93 44.66 9.63
C ALA A 334 37.98 46.06 10.28
N GLU A 335 36.84 46.58 10.74
CA GLU A 335 36.77 47.85 11.49
C GLU A 335 37.57 47.78 12.80
N ALA A 336 37.46 46.68 13.54
CA ALA A 336 38.23 46.47 14.78
C ALA A 336 39.74 46.40 14.51
N ALA A 337 40.16 45.69 13.45
CA ALA A 337 41.55 45.61 13.04
C ALA A 337 42.10 46.97 12.58
N ALA A 338 41.30 47.75 11.83
CA ALA A 338 41.67 49.11 11.42
C ALA A 338 41.80 50.06 12.62
N ARG A 339 40.87 50.01 13.58
CA ARG A 339 40.96 50.78 14.84
C ARG A 339 42.20 50.41 15.65
N LYS A 340 42.54 49.12 15.73
CA LYS A 340 43.75 48.66 16.43
C LYS A 340 45.02 49.22 15.77
N LYS A 341 45.14 49.15 14.43
CA LYS A 341 46.26 49.75 13.69
C LYS A 341 46.34 51.26 13.87
N ALA A 342 45.22 51.96 13.85
CA ALA A 342 45.18 53.41 14.07
C ALA A 342 45.62 53.79 15.49
N ALA A 343 45.20 53.01 16.50
CA ALA A 343 45.64 53.20 17.88
C ALA A 343 47.15 52.92 18.06
N GLU A 344 47.67 51.86 17.43
CA GLU A 344 49.11 51.56 17.43
C GLU A 344 49.93 52.68 16.76
N LEU A 345 49.47 53.20 15.62
CA LEU A 345 50.10 54.35 14.95
C LEU A 345 50.08 55.62 15.80
N LYS A 346 48.96 55.89 16.49
CA LYS A 346 48.86 57.06 17.39
C LYS A 346 49.79 56.93 18.59
N ALA A 347 49.84 55.75 19.22
CA ALA A 347 50.75 55.46 20.31
C ALA A 347 52.23 55.57 19.89
N ALA A 348 52.58 55.09 18.69
CA ALA A 348 53.92 55.22 18.12
C ALA A 348 54.30 56.69 17.86
N LYS A 349 53.40 57.49 17.31
CA LYS A 349 53.62 58.94 17.11
C LYS A 349 53.79 59.69 18.45
N GLU A 350 52.94 59.41 19.43
CA GLU A 350 53.06 60.02 20.77
C GLU A 350 54.38 59.62 21.47
N ALA A 351 54.85 58.39 21.27
CA ALA A 351 56.15 57.95 21.76
C ALA A 351 57.32 58.67 21.04
N GLN A 352 57.20 58.88 19.73
CA GLN A 352 58.20 59.59 18.93
C GLN A 352 58.25 61.09 19.31
N GLU A 353 57.12 61.75 19.48
CA GLU A 353 57.04 63.14 19.95
C GLU A 353 57.60 63.30 21.37
N LYS A 354 57.36 62.34 22.28
CA LYS A 354 58.00 62.35 23.61
C LYS A 354 59.51 62.20 23.52
N ALA A 355 60.01 61.36 22.62
CA ALA A 355 61.45 61.20 22.41
C ALA A 355 62.09 62.47 21.81
N GLU A 356 61.41 63.17 20.90
CA GLU A 356 61.87 64.45 20.35
C GLU A 356 61.83 65.57 21.40
N ARG A 357 60.77 65.69 22.21
CA ARG A 357 60.72 66.66 23.32
C ARG A 357 61.81 66.40 24.37
N GLN A 358 62.20 65.15 24.61
CA GLN A 358 63.33 64.83 25.48
C GLN A 358 64.68 65.24 24.87
N LYS A 359 64.83 65.17 23.54
CA LYS A 359 66.00 65.70 22.84
C LYS A 359 66.05 67.23 22.86
N GLU A 360 64.91 67.90 22.72
CA GLU A 360 64.82 69.36 22.80
C GLU A 360 65.01 69.89 24.23
N ALA A 361 64.55 69.16 25.25
CA ALA A 361 64.83 69.48 26.65
C ALA A 361 66.32 69.33 27.00
N GLN A 362 67.06 68.43 26.33
CA GLN A 362 68.52 68.35 26.43
C GLN A 362 69.22 69.47 25.64
N ALA A 363 68.59 70.01 24.59
CA ALA A 363 69.11 71.16 23.84
C ALA A 363 68.87 72.51 24.55
N GLN A 364 67.82 72.63 25.37
CA GLN A 364 67.53 73.86 26.14
C GLN A 364 68.31 73.99 27.46
N THR A 365 69.01 72.95 27.92
CA THR A 365 69.99 73.07 29.03
C THR A 365 71.38 73.56 28.60
N VAL A 366 71.54 74.04 27.36
CA VAL A 366 72.83 74.55 26.83
C VAL A 366 72.86 76.09 26.70
N ALA A 367 71.79 76.79 27.04
CA ALA A 367 71.70 78.24 26.91
C ALA A 367 71.64 78.96 28.28
N ASN A 368 72.69 78.83 29.09
CA ASN A 368 73.18 79.89 29.98
C ASN A 368 74.45 79.48 30.73
N THR A 369 75.47 80.35 30.66
CA THR A 369 76.70 80.44 31.49
C THR A 369 77.90 79.53 31.14
N PRO A 370 79.14 79.98 31.38
CA PRO A 370 80.10 80.40 30.35
C PRO A 370 81.29 79.45 30.17
N SER A 371 82.07 79.72 29.10
CA SER A 371 83.41 79.21 28.81
C SER A 371 84.26 78.88 30.05
N ASN A 372 84.68 77.62 30.17
CA ASN A 372 86.08 77.25 30.45
C ASN A 372 86.29 75.76 30.26
N ASN A 373 87.08 75.44 29.23
CA ASN A 373 87.55 74.10 28.94
C ASN A 373 88.83 73.88 29.74
N GLU A 374 88.71 73.47 31.01
CA GLU A 374 89.82 72.93 31.78
C GLU A 374 89.37 71.63 32.46
N THR A 375 90.04 70.54 32.07
CA THR A 375 89.97 69.24 32.76
C THR A 375 90.34 69.44 34.24
N PRO A 376 89.48 69.09 35.21
CA PRO A 376 89.80 69.32 36.62
C PRO A 376 91.01 68.49 37.04
N THR A 377 92.01 69.16 37.61
CA THR A 377 93.27 68.55 38.04
C THR A 377 93.07 67.71 39.31
N PRO A 378 93.72 66.53 39.41
CA PRO A 378 93.71 65.71 40.61
C PRO A 378 94.20 66.46 41.84
N ILE A 379 93.50 66.31 42.97
CA ILE A 379 93.89 66.96 44.23
C ILE A 379 94.95 66.08 44.90
N GLN A 380 96.15 66.61 45.11
CA GLN A 380 97.19 65.91 45.87
C GLN A 380 96.84 65.90 47.36
N THR A 381 96.77 64.71 47.93
CA THR A 381 96.59 64.45 49.36
C THR A 381 97.96 64.24 50.02
N SER A 382 98.04 64.44 51.34
CA SER A 382 99.27 64.18 52.10
C SER A 382 99.74 62.73 51.90
N ALA A 383 101.06 62.54 51.78
CA ALA A 383 101.74 61.27 51.44
C ALA A 383 101.74 60.84 49.95
N GLY A 384 101.58 61.78 49.00
CA GLY A 384 101.88 61.54 47.57
C GLY A 384 100.80 60.78 46.81
N TRP A 385 99.57 60.79 47.31
CA TRP A 385 98.40 60.23 46.64
C TRP A 385 97.56 61.34 46.02
N TYR A 386 96.95 61.08 44.87
CA TYR A 386 96.08 62.00 44.15
C TYR A 386 94.66 61.47 44.16
N GLN A 387 93.72 62.28 44.64
CA GLN A 387 92.31 61.96 44.71
C GLN A 387 91.58 62.47 43.47
N ALA A 388 90.68 61.64 42.93
CA ALA A 388 89.81 62.04 41.83
C ALA A 388 88.87 63.17 42.30
N PRO A 389 88.65 64.22 41.50
CA PRO A 389 87.67 65.25 41.80
C PRO A 389 86.27 64.67 42.00
N ASN A 390 85.43 65.36 42.78
CA ASN A 390 84.04 64.95 42.99
C ASN A 390 83.32 64.77 41.65
N GLY A 391 82.66 63.63 41.47
CA GLY A 391 82.00 63.26 40.21
C GLY A 391 82.89 62.55 39.19
N TYR A 392 84.16 62.28 39.51
CA TYR A 392 85.12 61.59 38.64
C TYR A 392 85.76 60.37 39.30
N LYS A 393 86.29 59.48 38.46
CA LYS A 393 87.10 58.30 38.82
C LYS A 393 88.30 58.19 37.87
N PHE A 394 89.40 57.63 38.36
CA PHE A 394 90.55 57.27 37.54
C PHE A 394 90.32 55.92 36.86
N LEU A 395 90.42 55.86 35.54
CA LEU A 395 90.38 54.64 34.73
C LEU A 395 91.79 54.22 34.35
N LYS A 396 92.17 52.98 34.70
CA LYS A 396 93.33 52.33 34.09
C LYS A 396 92.89 51.64 32.80
N VAL A 397 93.09 52.33 31.67
CA VAL A 397 92.58 51.93 30.34
C VAL A 397 92.93 50.48 30.00
N GLU A 398 94.18 50.07 30.20
CA GLU A 398 94.66 48.71 29.90
C GLU A 398 93.89 47.60 30.64
N SER A 399 93.40 47.90 31.84
CA SER A 399 92.73 46.90 32.70
C SER A 399 91.23 47.08 32.80
N GLY A 400 90.67 48.17 32.25
CA GLY A 400 89.26 48.52 32.39
C GLY A 400 88.81 48.70 33.84
N LYS A 401 89.73 49.06 34.76
CA LYS A 401 89.45 49.19 36.20
C LYS A 401 89.43 50.64 36.65
N THR A 402 88.46 50.99 37.49
CA THR A 402 88.27 52.35 38.02
C THR A 402 88.72 52.47 39.48
N TYR A 403 89.23 53.64 39.89
CA TYR A 403 89.82 53.94 41.20
C TYR A 403 89.47 55.37 41.65
N GLY A 404 89.33 55.62 42.95
CA GLY A 404 89.10 56.95 43.53
C GLY A 404 90.38 57.71 43.87
N GLN A 405 91.50 57.01 44.11
CA GLN A 405 92.79 57.63 44.41
C GLN A 405 93.94 56.86 43.76
N VAL A 406 94.99 57.55 43.30
CA VAL A 406 96.18 56.94 42.65
C VAL A 406 97.45 57.68 43.04
N LYS A 407 98.61 57.01 43.07
CA LYS A 407 99.91 57.69 43.31
C LYS A 407 100.44 58.43 42.09
N ASN A 408 100.25 57.88 40.89
CA ASN A 408 100.76 58.43 39.63
C ASN A 408 99.60 58.71 38.67
N PRO A 409 98.94 59.88 38.75
CA PRO A 409 97.73 60.17 37.98
C PRO A 409 97.95 60.15 36.46
N GLY A 410 99.18 60.44 35.98
CA GLY A 410 99.51 60.39 34.55
C GLY A 410 99.34 59.01 33.90
N ASN A 411 99.29 57.92 34.68
CA ASN A 411 99.07 56.56 34.17
C ASN A 411 97.57 56.19 34.10
N PHE A 412 96.66 57.14 34.39
CA PHE A 412 95.22 56.91 34.46
C PHE A 412 94.47 58.01 33.72
N SER A 413 93.36 57.66 33.08
CA SER A 413 92.45 58.62 32.47
C SER A 413 91.39 59.05 33.48
N LEU A 414 91.11 60.33 33.59
CA LEU A 414 90.02 60.82 34.44
C LEU A 414 88.69 60.74 33.68
N ILE A 415 87.74 59.95 34.20
CA ILE A 415 86.40 59.75 33.60
C ILE A 415 85.31 60.13 34.59
N THR A 416 84.11 60.46 34.11
CA THR A 416 82.98 60.79 34.99
C THR A 416 82.43 59.52 35.68
N VAL A 417 81.74 59.68 36.81
CA VAL A 417 81.07 58.55 37.49
C VAL A 417 80.06 57.83 36.58
N ALA A 418 79.37 58.58 35.71
CA ALA A 418 78.45 57.99 34.73
C ALA A 418 79.17 57.11 33.71
N GLN A 419 80.34 57.53 33.23
CA GLN A 419 81.18 56.72 32.35
C GLN A 419 81.81 55.54 33.10
N ALA A 420 82.17 55.72 34.37
CA ALA A 420 82.74 54.69 35.22
C ALA A 420 81.79 53.51 35.46
N ALA A 421 80.47 53.70 35.34
CA ALA A 421 79.48 52.63 35.46
C ALA A 421 79.64 51.53 34.39
N ASN A 422 80.31 51.82 33.27
CA ASN A 422 80.62 50.85 32.21
C ASN A 422 81.90 50.04 32.48
N TYR A 423 82.58 50.28 33.61
CA TYR A 423 83.84 49.66 33.99
C TYR A 423 83.78 49.06 35.39
N THR A 424 84.64 48.08 35.65
CA THR A 424 84.66 47.39 36.95
C THR A 424 85.53 48.14 37.98
N PRO A 425 85.08 48.29 39.24
CA PRO A 425 85.93 48.83 40.31
C PRO A 425 87.17 47.95 40.54
N GLY A 426 88.37 48.55 40.57
CA GLY A 426 89.60 47.84 40.94
C GLY A 426 89.75 47.61 42.46
N HIS A 427 90.69 46.76 42.87
CA HIS A 427 91.02 46.55 44.29
C HIS A 427 92.24 47.39 44.69
N GLY A 428 92.27 47.84 45.95
CA GLY A 428 93.38 48.64 46.46
C GLY A 428 94.72 47.91 46.39
N ASN A 429 95.74 48.58 45.89
CA ASN A 429 97.12 48.07 45.83
C ASN A 429 98.12 49.19 46.17
N GLY A 430 99.42 48.90 46.06
CA GLY A 430 100.48 49.86 46.37
C GLY A 430 100.49 51.15 45.53
N SER A 431 99.69 51.23 44.46
CA SER A 431 99.66 52.33 43.48
C SER A 431 98.28 52.95 43.20
N ALA A 432 97.16 52.31 43.56
CA ALA A 432 95.78 52.79 43.37
C ALA A 432 94.82 52.28 44.47
N LYS A 433 93.78 53.06 44.80
CA LYS A 433 92.74 52.77 45.82
C LYS A 433 91.35 53.16 45.32
N GLN A 434 90.30 52.51 45.84
CA GLN A 434 88.91 52.81 45.51
C GLN A 434 88.45 54.20 45.94
#